data_AF-A0A5N6MKU7-F1
#
_entry.id   AF-A0A5N6MKU7-F1
#
_cell.length_a   1.000
_cell.length_b   1.000
_cell.length_c   1.000
_cell.angle_alpha   90.00
_cell.angle_beta   90.00
_cell.angle_gamma   90.00
#
_symmetry.space_group_name_H-M   'P 1'
#
loop_
_entity.id
_entity.type
_entity.pdbx_description
1 polymer ?
#
loop_
_entity_poly.entity_id
_entity_poly.type
_entity_poly.pdbx_seq_one_letter_code
_entity_poly.pdbx_strand_id
1 'polypeptide(L)'
;MKFNILQYVNRCLTCLQVKAEHQKPHGYLQPLEVPERKWEHITMDFITKLPRTAKQHDSIWVIVDRLTKSAHFLAIHGQTERTIQTLEDMLRACVIDFGGNWDDHLPLVEFSYNNSYHASIGMPPCEMLYGRRCQTPLCWGEVGQKDIGSKTNVEYMANKLAQVRARLKASQDRQKSYADKRRSPIEFNVGDRVLLKVSPWKFLIRFRKRGKLSPRFIGPFKILARISKVVYRLELPDELSSTHPTFHVSYLRNCLADETSHVLYDEIEVDDKLNYVEEPVAILDHNEK
;
A
#
# COMPACT_ATOMS: atom_id res chain seq x y z
N MET A 1 -13.89 -8.03 39.31
CA MET A 1 -14.85 -8.28 38.20
C MET A 1 -14.35 -7.81 36.83
N LYS A 2 -14.01 -6.52 36.62
CA LYS A 2 -13.56 -6.00 35.30
C LYS A 2 -12.35 -6.74 34.69
N PHE A 3 -11.38 -7.11 35.52
CA PHE A 3 -10.20 -7.87 35.07
C PHE A 3 -10.57 -9.25 34.48
N ASN A 4 -11.42 -10.02 35.16
CA ASN A 4 -11.85 -11.34 34.70
C ASN A 4 -12.63 -11.25 33.38
N ILE A 5 -13.48 -10.23 33.23
CA ILE A 5 -14.21 -9.98 31.98
C ILE A 5 -13.24 -9.62 30.85
N LEU A 6 -12.25 -8.75 31.12
CA LEU A 6 -11.22 -8.41 30.12
C LEU A 6 -10.40 -9.63 29.69
N GLN A 7 -10.00 -10.47 30.64
CA GLN A 7 -9.29 -11.73 30.35
C GLN A 7 -10.13 -12.65 29.47
N TYR A 8 -11.41 -12.83 29.81
CA TYR A 8 -12.33 -13.65 29.02
C TYR A 8 -12.50 -13.11 27.59
N VAL A 9 -12.79 -11.81 27.44
CA VAL A 9 -12.97 -11.17 26.13
C VAL A 9 -11.69 -11.22 25.29
N ASN A 10 -10.51 -11.12 25.91
CA ASN A 10 -9.22 -11.21 25.22
C ASN A 10 -8.86 -12.64 24.78
N ARG A 11 -9.47 -13.68 25.37
CA ARG A 11 -9.30 -15.09 24.97
C ARG A 11 -10.41 -15.59 24.04
N CYS A 12 -11.55 -14.91 23.98
CA CYS A 12 -12.66 -15.28 23.11
C CYS A 12 -12.33 -15.04 21.63
N LEU A 13 -12.16 -16.12 20.86
CA LEU A 13 -11.79 -16.07 19.45
C LEU A 13 -12.82 -15.30 18.59
N THR A 14 -14.11 -15.54 18.82
CA THR A 14 -15.19 -14.84 18.09
C THR A 14 -15.13 -13.33 18.29
N CYS A 15 -14.90 -12.89 19.53
CA CYS A 15 -14.72 -11.47 19.82
C CYS A 15 -13.48 -10.92 19.10
N LEU A 16 -12.36 -11.64 19.11
CA LEU A 16 -11.13 -11.20 18.44
C LEU A 16 -11.28 -11.10 16.91
N GLN A 17 -12.01 -12.02 16.28
CA GLN A 17 -12.24 -12.06 14.83
C GLN A 17 -13.20 -10.98 14.33
N VAL A 18 -14.25 -10.65 15.10
CA VAL A 18 -15.32 -9.72 14.67
C VAL A 18 -15.07 -8.29 15.13
N LYS A 19 -14.46 -8.10 16.32
CA LYS A 19 -14.32 -6.78 16.94
C LYS A 19 -13.50 -5.82 16.07
N ALA A 20 -14.09 -4.65 15.80
CA ALA A 20 -13.42 -3.58 15.09
C ALA A 20 -12.20 -3.06 15.86
N GLU A 21 -11.13 -2.83 15.11
CA GLU A 21 -9.88 -2.30 15.59
C GLU A 21 -9.98 -0.78 15.72
N HIS A 22 -9.87 -0.27 16.95
CA HIS A 22 -9.84 1.16 17.26
C HIS A 22 -8.45 1.63 17.68
N GLN A 23 -7.44 0.76 17.56
CA GLN A 23 -6.06 1.06 17.91
C GLN A 23 -5.33 1.72 16.74
N LYS A 24 -4.24 2.42 17.09
CA LYS A 24 -3.31 2.94 16.09
C LYS A 24 -2.71 1.78 15.29
N PRO A 25 -2.58 1.90 13.95
CA PRO A 25 -1.94 0.88 13.12
C PRO A 25 -0.55 0.52 13.63
N HIS A 26 -0.21 -0.76 13.54
CA HIS A 26 1.08 -1.26 14.00
C HIS A 26 2.20 -1.00 13.00
N GLY A 27 3.42 -0.86 13.53
CA GLY A 27 4.65 -0.83 12.75
C GLY A 27 5.08 0.56 12.32
N TYR A 28 6.21 1.02 12.86
CA TYR A 28 6.83 2.28 12.44
C TYR A 28 7.22 2.27 10.97
N LEU A 29 7.16 3.44 10.35
CA LEU A 29 7.55 3.61 8.97
C LEU A 29 9.04 3.28 8.80
N GLN A 30 9.35 2.36 7.89
CA GLN A 30 10.71 2.05 7.49
C GLN A 30 11.02 2.82 6.20
N PRO A 31 11.68 4.00 6.27
CA PRO A 31 12.05 4.72 5.07
C PRO A 31 13.11 3.91 4.31
N LEU A 32 12.93 3.81 2.99
CA LEU A 32 13.92 3.23 2.11
C LEU A 32 15.16 4.11 2.03
N GLU A 33 16.32 3.50 1.84
CA GLU A 33 17.58 4.22 1.66
C GLU A 33 17.51 5.21 0.49
N VAL A 34 18.25 6.31 0.65
CA VAL A 34 18.38 7.33 -0.39
C VAL A 34 19.41 6.82 -1.39
N PRO A 35 19.07 6.69 -2.69
CA PRO A 35 19.99 6.17 -3.69
C PRO A 35 21.23 7.05 -3.82
N GLU A 36 22.34 6.44 -4.21
CA GLU A 36 23.60 7.16 -4.48
C GLU A 36 23.70 7.58 -5.94
N ARG A 37 23.17 6.73 -6.83
CA ARG A 37 23.26 6.90 -8.28
C ARG A 37 21.89 7.07 -8.91
N LYS A 38 21.87 7.76 -10.05
CA LYS A 38 20.67 7.92 -10.88
C LYS A 38 20.26 6.54 -11.39
N TRP A 39 18.95 6.26 -11.40
CA TRP A 39 18.39 4.98 -11.87
C TRP A 39 18.76 3.76 -11.03
N GLU A 40 19.36 3.94 -9.85
CA GLU A 40 19.63 2.84 -8.92
C GLU A 40 18.33 2.32 -8.29
N HIS A 41 17.47 3.22 -7.82
CA HIS A 41 16.13 2.87 -7.33
C HIS A 41 15.06 3.59 -8.14
N ILE A 42 14.23 2.81 -8.81
CA ILE A 42 13.05 3.28 -9.53
C ILE A 42 11.77 2.96 -8.75
N THR A 43 10.80 3.84 -8.85
CA THR A 43 9.41 3.58 -8.43
C THR A 43 8.55 3.47 -9.66
N MET A 44 7.74 2.43 -9.69
CA MET A 44 6.87 2.13 -10.81
C MET A 44 5.44 2.08 -10.29
N ASP A 45 4.53 2.74 -11.00
CA ASP A 45 3.12 2.81 -10.64
C ASP A 45 2.24 2.76 -11.89
N PHE A 46 0.95 2.48 -11.71
CA PHE A 46 -0.01 2.41 -12.79
C PHE A 46 -1.17 3.34 -12.54
N ILE A 47 -1.40 4.28 -13.44
CA ILE A 47 -2.62 5.09 -13.45
C ILE A 47 -3.62 4.36 -14.32
N THR A 48 -4.61 3.74 -13.71
CA THR A 48 -5.58 2.90 -14.43
C THR A 48 -6.96 3.52 -14.45
N LYS A 49 -7.89 2.90 -15.19
CA LYS A 49 -9.28 3.35 -15.37
C LYS A 49 -9.39 4.71 -16.07
N LEU A 50 -8.44 5.01 -16.96
CA LEU A 50 -8.56 6.14 -17.85
C LEU A 50 -9.58 5.84 -18.96
N PRO A 51 -10.23 6.86 -19.54
CA PRO A 51 -11.06 6.68 -20.72
C PRO A 51 -10.28 5.95 -21.81
N ARG A 52 -10.87 4.90 -22.40
CA ARG A 52 -10.20 4.14 -23.46
C ARG A 52 -9.92 5.02 -24.67
N THR A 53 -8.68 4.97 -25.17
CA THR A 53 -8.28 5.70 -26.38
C THR A 53 -8.61 4.91 -27.65
N ALA A 54 -8.50 5.55 -28.81
CA ALA A 54 -8.66 4.87 -30.12
C ALA A 54 -7.65 3.72 -30.32
N LYS A 55 -6.47 3.83 -29.71
CA LYS A 55 -5.43 2.78 -29.70
C LYS A 55 -5.71 1.68 -28.68
N GLN A 56 -6.83 1.76 -27.95
CA GLN A 56 -7.28 0.88 -26.86
C GLN A 56 -6.53 1.03 -25.53
N HIS A 57 -5.69 2.05 -25.35
CA HIS A 57 -5.01 2.28 -24.07
C HIS A 57 -6.02 2.70 -23.00
N ASP A 58 -5.89 2.18 -21.77
CA ASP A 58 -6.75 2.50 -20.64
C ASP A 58 -5.97 2.84 -19.35
N SER A 59 -4.64 2.79 -19.44
CA SER A 59 -3.76 2.92 -18.29
C SER A 59 -2.41 3.52 -18.68
N ILE A 60 -1.74 4.18 -17.74
CA ILE A 60 -0.38 4.72 -17.89
C ILE A 60 0.53 4.03 -16.91
N TRP A 61 1.64 3.49 -17.42
CA TRP A 61 2.76 3.04 -16.61
C TRP A 61 3.69 4.21 -16.33
N VAL A 62 3.86 4.51 -15.05
CA VAL A 62 4.67 5.61 -14.57
C VAL A 62 5.95 5.05 -13.98
N ILE A 63 7.10 5.47 -14.52
CA ILE A 63 8.42 5.06 -14.04
C ILE A 63 9.14 6.31 -13.56
N VAL A 64 9.52 6.36 -12.29
CA VAL A 64 10.17 7.54 -11.69
C VAL A 64 11.48 7.16 -11.02
N ASP A 65 12.56 7.85 -11.37
CA ASP A 65 13.82 7.75 -10.65
C ASP A 65 13.70 8.42 -9.27
N ARG A 66 13.99 7.69 -8.20
CA ARG A 66 13.79 8.22 -6.84
C ARG A 66 14.74 9.36 -6.48
N LEU A 67 15.91 9.41 -7.11
CA LEU A 67 16.94 10.39 -6.82
C LEU A 67 16.68 11.72 -7.56
N THR A 68 16.59 11.67 -8.89
CA THR A 68 16.38 12.86 -9.74
C THR A 68 14.93 13.30 -9.83
N LYS A 69 13.98 12.42 -9.48
CA LYS A 69 12.53 12.59 -9.68
C LYS A 69 12.11 12.68 -11.15
N SER A 70 13.00 12.32 -12.07
CA SER A 70 12.64 12.25 -13.49
C SER A 70 11.66 11.11 -13.70
N ALA A 71 10.62 11.36 -14.49
CA ALA A 71 9.57 10.42 -14.78
C ALA A 71 9.48 10.11 -16.28
N HIS A 72 9.08 8.87 -16.58
CA HIS A 72 8.66 8.42 -17.89
C HIS A 72 7.23 7.91 -17.83
N PHE A 73 6.43 8.23 -18.85
CA PHE A 73 5.03 7.85 -18.93
C PHE A 73 4.76 7.02 -20.18
N LEU A 74 4.31 5.78 -20.00
CA LEU A 74 4.04 4.85 -21.10
C LEU A 74 2.56 4.46 -21.10
N ALA A 75 1.86 4.64 -22.22
CA ALA A 75 0.50 4.15 -22.37
C ALA A 75 0.50 2.61 -22.48
N ILE A 76 -0.42 1.95 -21.77
CA ILE A 76 -0.56 0.49 -21.76
C ILE A 76 -2.05 0.07 -21.78
N HIS A 77 -2.27 -1.23 -22.00
CA HIS A 77 -3.59 -1.87 -21.96
C HIS A 77 -3.75 -2.74 -20.70
N GLY A 78 -4.87 -2.60 -20.00
CA GLY A 78 -5.47 -3.68 -19.21
C GLY A 78 -4.81 -4.01 -17.87
N GLN A 79 -4.37 -3.02 -17.10
CA GLN A 79 -3.93 -3.24 -15.72
C GLN A 79 -4.82 -2.49 -14.74
N THR A 80 -4.88 -2.97 -13.49
CA THR A 80 -5.68 -2.37 -12.41
C THR A 80 -4.79 -1.98 -11.24
N GLU A 81 -4.43 -0.70 -11.10
CA GLU A 81 -4.18 -0.02 -9.81
C GLU A 81 -4.06 1.53 -9.91
N ARG A 82 -3.71 2.19 -8.79
CA ARG A 82 -4.14 3.56 -8.40
C ARG A 82 -3.47 4.74 -9.12
N THR A 83 -4.20 5.85 -9.18
CA THR A 83 -3.82 7.04 -9.93
C THR A 83 -2.88 8.00 -9.17
N ILE A 84 -1.98 8.64 -9.92
CA ILE A 84 -1.13 9.74 -9.44
C ILE A 84 -1.87 11.05 -9.74
N GLN A 85 -2.34 11.73 -8.68
CA GLN A 85 -3.18 12.93 -8.81
C GLN A 85 -2.56 14.02 -9.69
N THR A 86 -1.25 14.27 -9.55
CA THR A 86 -0.55 15.30 -10.34
C THR A 86 -0.60 15.03 -11.84
N LEU A 87 -0.55 13.76 -12.24
CA LEU A 87 -0.62 13.38 -13.64
C LEU A 87 -2.05 13.48 -14.17
N GLU A 88 -3.05 13.08 -13.37
CA GLU A 88 -4.45 13.28 -13.73
C GLU A 88 -4.77 14.75 -14.02
N ASP A 89 -4.26 15.66 -13.19
CA ASP A 89 -4.51 17.10 -13.34
C ASP A 89 -3.86 17.65 -14.62
N MET A 90 -2.64 17.23 -14.96
CA MET A 90 -1.97 17.59 -16.21
C MET A 90 -2.70 17.03 -17.43
N LEU A 91 -3.11 15.76 -17.40
CA LEU A 91 -3.88 15.16 -18.49
C LEU A 91 -5.22 15.87 -18.69
N ARG A 92 -5.88 16.27 -17.60
CA ARG A 92 -7.15 17.00 -17.68
C ARG A 92 -6.97 18.33 -18.39
N ALA A 93 -5.92 19.08 -18.08
CA ALA A 93 -5.59 20.31 -18.79
C ALA A 93 -5.33 20.05 -20.28
N CYS A 94 -4.52 19.05 -20.61
CA CYS A 94 -4.22 18.72 -22.02
C CYS A 94 -5.47 18.31 -22.81
N VAL A 95 -6.36 17.50 -22.24
CA VAL A 95 -7.58 17.04 -22.92
C VAL A 95 -8.57 18.20 -23.12
N ILE A 96 -8.68 19.12 -22.15
CA ILE A 96 -9.56 20.29 -22.27
C ILE A 96 -9.05 21.25 -23.36
N ASP A 97 -7.75 21.53 -23.40
CA ASP A 97 -7.19 22.58 -24.25
C ASP A 97 -6.91 22.10 -25.68
N PHE A 98 -6.47 20.85 -25.86
CA PHE A 98 -6.04 20.32 -27.17
C PHE A 98 -7.03 19.35 -27.81
N GLY A 99 -8.01 18.83 -27.05
CA GLY A 99 -8.90 17.75 -27.50
C GLY A 99 -8.14 16.45 -27.82
N GLY A 100 -8.86 15.46 -28.35
CA GLY A 100 -8.26 14.18 -28.78
C GLY A 100 -8.02 13.16 -27.65
N ASN A 101 -7.24 12.11 -27.95
CA ASN A 101 -6.93 11.07 -26.97
C ASN A 101 -5.80 11.52 -26.04
N TRP A 102 -5.86 11.09 -24.78
CA TRP A 102 -4.87 11.46 -23.77
C TRP A 102 -3.49 10.81 -24.02
N ASP A 103 -3.43 9.68 -24.72
CA ASP A 103 -2.19 8.93 -24.98
C ASP A 103 -1.27 9.66 -25.97
N ASP A 104 -1.84 10.43 -26.90
CA ASP A 104 -1.10 11.27 -27.83
C ASP A 104 -0.39 12.45 -27.13
N HIS A 105 -0.89 12.86 -25.96
CA HIS A 105 -0.37 13.99 -25.19
C HIS A 105 0.66 13.59 -24.13
N LEU A 106 0.91 12.30 -23.91
CA LEU A 106 1.88 11.83 -22.91
C LEU A 106 3.27 12.45 -23.03
N PRO A 107 3.86 12.60 -24.24
CA PRO A 107 5.17 13.23 -24.38
C PRO A 107 5.19 14.69 -23.87
N LEU A 108 4.09 15.44 -24.08
CA LEU A 108 3.95 16.82 -23.62
C LEU A 108 3.82 16.88 -22.10
N VAL A 109 3.08 15.95 -21.50
CA VAL A 109 2.93 15.82 -20.05
C VAL A 109 4.26 15.43 -19.41
N GLU A 110 4.98 14.46 -19.96
CA GLU A 110 6.31 14.06 -19.51
C GLU A 110 7.29 15.23 -19.56
N PHE A 111 7.30 15.96 -20.68
CA PHE A 111 8.12 17.15 -20.83
C PHE A 111 7.79 18.22 -19.80
N SER A 112 6.51 18.52 -19.59
CA SER A 112 6.07 19.54 -18.64
C SER A 112 6.41 19.14 -17.20
N TYR A 113 6.20 17.87 -16.84
CA TYR A 113 6.53 17.33 -15.52
C TYR A 113 8.04 17.42 -15.25
N ASN A 114 8.87 16.92 -16.16
CA ASN A 114 10.32 16.89 -15.99
C ASN A 114 10.98 18.29 -16.00
N ASN A 115 10.29 19.30 -16.55
CA ASN A 115 10.74 20.69 -16.56
C ASN A 115 10.14 21.57 -15.45
N SER A 116 9.16 21.05 -14.71
CA SER A 116 8.55 21.76 -13.59
C SER A 116 9.44 21.74 -12.36
N TYR A 117 9.40 22.81 -11.56
CA TYR A 117 10.19 22.90 -10.34
C TYR A 117 9.66 21.94 -9.27
N HIS A 118 10.52 21.07 -8.74
CA HIS A 118 10.17 20.14 -7.68
C HIS A 118 10.79 20.59 -6.35
N ALA A 119 9.95 20.91 -5.35
CA ALA A 119 10.41 21.39 -4.04
C ALA A 119 11.34 20.41 -3.29
N SER A 120 11.17 19.10 -3.51
CA SER A 120 11.97 18.06 -2.84
C SER A 120 13.43 18.04 -3.28
N ILE A 121 13.69 18.29 -4.57
CA ILE A 121 15.05 18.39 -5.13
C ILE A 121 15.52 19.85 -5.22
N GLY A 122 14.58 20.80 -5.27
CA GLY A 122 14.80 22.24 -5.40
C GLY A 122 15.30 22.69 -6.76
N MET A 123 14.92 21.97 -7.81
CA MET A 123 15.16 22.26 -9.23
C MET A 123 14.22 21.40 -10.09
N PRO A 124 14.22 21.55 -11.43
CA PRO A 124 13.53 20.62 -12.32
C PRO A 124 14.19 19.24 -12.40
N PRO A 125 13.42 18.14 -12.49
CA PRO A 125 13.97 16.79 -12.65
C PRO A 125 14.93 16.63 -13.84
N CYS A 126 14.62 17.23 -14.98
CA CYS A 126 15.46 17.23 -16.18
C CYS A 126 16.83 17.87 -15.92
N GLU A 127 16.86 18.98 -15.19
CA GLU A 127 18.10 19.66 -14.80
C GLU A 127 18.93 18.78 -13.87
N MET A 128 18.31 18.10 -12.91
CA MET A 128 19.01 17.18 -12.02
C MET A 128 19.53 15.92 -12.75
N LEU A 129 18.76 15.40 -13.72
CA LEU A 129 19.09 14.22 -14.50
C LEU A 129 20.25 14.48 -15.46
N TYR A 130 20.20 15.54 -16.25
CA TYR A 130 21.19 15.82 -17.30
C TYR A 130 22.26 16.84 -16.88
N GLY A 131 22.08 17.52 -15.75
CA GLY A 131 22.96 18.59 -15.29
C GLY A 131 22.87 19.87 -16.10
N ARG A 132 21.79 20.04 -16.87
CA ARG A 132 21.53 21.21 -17.70
C ARG A 132 20.03 21.44 -17.83
N ARG A 133 19.64 22.70 -18.01
CA ARG A 133 18.26 23.04 -18.33
C ARG A 133 17.85 22.48 -19.68
N CYS A 134 16.59 22.07 -19.79
CA CYS A 134 16.02 21.67 -21.07
C CYS A 134 15.94 22.87 -22.01
N GLN A 135 16.15 22.64 -23.31
CA GLN A 135 15.96 23.67 -24.32
C GLN A 135 14.48 23.76 -24.67
N THR A 136 13.79 24.69 -24.02
CA THR A 136 12.44 25.12 -24.41
C THR A 136 12.55 26.32 -25.35
N PRO A 137 11.50 26.65 -26.14
CA PRO A 137 11.47 27.90 -26.91
C PRO A 137 11.70 29.16 -26.05
N LEU A 138 11.37 29.10 -24.76
CA LEU A 138 11.61 30.16 -23.77
C LEU A 138 13.07 30.21 -23.29
N CYS A 139 13.86 29.16 -23.52
CA CYS A 139 15.22 28.97 -23.03
C CYS A 139 16.16 28.50 -24.17
N TRP A 140 15.95 29.01 -25.39
CA TRP A 140 16.94 28.97 -26.48
C TRP A 140 18.16 29.83 -26.10
N GLY A 141 18.94 29.36 -25.13
CA GLY A 141 20.22 29.93 -24.78
C GLY A 141 21.29 29.59 -25.82
N GLU A 142 22.43 30.30 -25.73
CA GLU A 142 23.53 30.31 -26.69
C GLU A 142 23.80 28.95 -27.36
N VAL A 143 23.62 28.95 -28.68
CA VAL A 143 24.02 27.88 -29.59
C VAL A 143 25.55 27.94 -29.69
N GLY A 144 26.23 27.25 -28.77
CA GLY A 144 27.69 27.18 -28.72
C GLY A 144 28.17 25.78 -28.38
N GLN A 145 29.39 25.45 -28.81
CA GLN A 145 30.06 24.20 -28.45
C GLN A 145 30.35 24.26 -26.95
N LYS A 146 29.49 23.64 -26.14
CA LYS A 146 29.69 23.54 -24.70
C LYS A 146 30.68 22.41 -24.45
N ASP A 147 31.76 22.71 -23.74
CA ASP A 147 32.72 21.71 -23.28
C ASP A 147 31.98 20.62 -22.50
N ILE A 148 31.76 19.48 -23.16
CA ILE A 148 31.21 18.29 -22.54
C ILE A 148 32.20 17.88 -21.45
N GLY A 149 31.77 17.97 -20.19
CA GLY A 149 32.61 17.57 -19.06
C GLY A 149 33.61 18.62 -18.59
N SER A 150 33.38 19.92 -18.81
CA SER A 150 34.14 20.95 -18.07
C SER A 150 34.11 20.63 -16.57
N LYS A 151 35.28 20.64 -15.92
CA LYS A 151 35.46 20.27 -14.50
C LYS A 151 34.48 21.00 -13.58
N THR A 152 34.16 22.25 -13.91
CA THR A 152 33.20 23.09 -13.19
C THR A 152 31.79 22.49 -13.18
N ASN A 153 31.34 21.90 -14.28
CA ASN A 153 30.01 21.28 -14.38
C ASN A 153 29.93 19.98 -13.57
N VAL A 154 31.02 19.20 -13.55
CA VAL A 154 31.09 17.95 -12.75
C VAL A 154 31.04 18.29 -11.26
N GLU A 155 31.84 19.26 -10.82
CA GLU A 155 31.85 19.74 -9.44
C GLU A 155 30.50 20.34 -9.03
N TYR A 156 29.90 21.15 -9.90
CA TYR A 156 28.55 21.68 -9.70
C TYR A 156 27.53 20.57 -9.47
N MET A 157 27.52 19.55 -10.34
CA MET A 157 26.59 18.44 -10.24
C MET A 157 26.81 17.55 -9.02
N ALA A 158 28.06 17.31 -8.65
CA ALA A 158 28.40 16.57 -7.43
C ALA A 158 27.87 17.29 -6.18
N ASN A 159 28.05 18.61 -6.12
CA ASN A 159 27.55 19.45 -5.02
C ASN A 159 26.03 19.45 -4.95
N LYS A 160 25.34 19.57 -6.10
CA LYS A 160 23.88 19.49 -6.16
C LYS A 160 23.35 18.13 -5.74
N LEU A 161 24.01 17.05 -6.18
CA LEU A 161 23.65 15.69 -5.80
C LEU A 161 23.72 15.50 -4.27
N ALA A 162 24.79 15.97 -3.62
CA ALA A 162 24.91 15.92 -2.17
C ALA A 162 23.78 16.70 -1.46
N GLN A 163 23.44 17.90 -1.95
CA GLN A 163 22.33 18.69 -1.41
C GLN A 163 20.98 18.00 -1.58
N VAL A 164 20.71 17.41 -2.75
CA VAL A 164 19.47 16.67 -3.03
C VAL A 164 19.35 15.45 -2.12
N ARG A 165 20.43 14.67 -1.96
CA ARG A 165 20.45 13.52 -1.04
C ARG A 165 20.12 13.95 0.39
N ALA A 166 20.73 15.04 0.86
CA ALA A 166 20.45 15.58 2.19
C ALA A 166 18.97 16.04 2.34
N ARG A 167 18.42 16.71 1.32
CA ARG A 167 17.00 17.13 1.31
C ARG A 167 16.05 15.95 1.31
N LEU A 168 16.32 14.93 0.48
CA LEU A 168 15.53 13.70 0.43
C LEU A 168 15.56 12.99 1.78
N LYS A 169 16.73 12.89 2.41
CA LYS A 169 16.88 12.30 3.74
C LYS A 169 16.08 13.07 4.80
N ALA A 170 16.24 14.39 4.86
CA ALA A 170 15.48 15.24 5.77
C ALA A 170 13.96 15.14 5.55
N SER A 171 13.51 15.05 4.30
CA SER A 171 12.10 14.85 3.96
C SER A 171 11.59 13.49 4.43
N GLN A 172 12.35 12.42 4.21
CA GLN A 172 12.02 11.07 4.71
C GLN A 172 11.94 11.02 6.23
N ASP A 173 12.89 11.65 6.93
CA ASP A 173 12.91 11.66 8.40
C ASP A 173 11.72 12.46 8.96
N ARG A 174 11.33 13.57 8.31
CA ARG A 174 10.10 14.31 8.65
C ARG A 174 8.85 13.45 8.44
N GLN A 175 8.72 12.80 7.29
CA GLN A 175 7.59 11.90 6.98
C GLN A 175 7.48 10.77 8.00
N LYS A 176 8.62 10.15 8.34
CA LYS A 176 8.71 9.13 9.39
C LYS A 176 8.23 9.68 10.73
N SER A 177 8.71 10.84 11.15
CA SER A 177 8.31 11.45 12.43
C SER A 177 6.81 11.71 12.52
N TYR A 178 6.15 12.09 11.42
CA TYR A 178 4.71 12.31 11.38
C TYR A 178 3.91 11.01 11.31
N ALA A 179 4.37 10.05 10.51
CA ALA A 179 3.74 8.73 10.42
C ALA A 179 3.78 8.01 11.77
N ASP A 180 4.94 7.99 12.43
CA ASP A 180 5.17 7.23 13.66
C ASP A 180 4.33 7.76 14.84
N LYS A 181 4.02 9.07 14.90
CA LYS A 181 3.09 9.64 15.92
C LYS A 181 1.70 8.96 15.91
N ARG A 182 1.27 8.49 14.73
CA ARG A 182 -0.04 7.85 14.52
C ARG A 182 0.03 6.32 14.53
N ARG A 183 1.20 5.74 14.81
CA ARG A 183 1.41 4.28 14.83
C ARG A 183 1.88 3.78 16.18
N SER A 184 1.71 2.50 16.44
CA SER A 184 2.18 1.83 17.66
C SER A 184 3.29 0.83 17.33
N PRO A 185 4.33 0.74 18.17
CA PRO A 185 5.30 -0.34 18.08
C PRO A 185 4.66 -1.61 18.62
N ILE A 186 4.51 -2.62 17.77
CA ILE A 186 4.19 -3.97 18.19
C ILE A 186 5.20 -4.89 17.54
N GLU A 187 5.74 -5.79 18.36
CA GLU A 187 6.60 -6.87 17.92
C GLU A 187 5.96 -8.20 18.29
N PHE A 188 6.15 -9.18 17.42
CA PHE A 188 5.73 -10.55 17.65
C PHE A 188 6.95 -11.47 17.65
N ASN A 189 6.88 -12.53 18.43
CA ASN A 189 7.90 -13.56 18.47
C ASN A 189 7.51 -14.73 17.56
N VAL A 190 8.52 -15.51 17.16
CA VAL A 190 8.30 -16.77 16.44
C VAL A 190 7.55 -17.72 17.36
N GLY A 191 6.47 -18.32 16.86
CA GLY A 191 5.58 -19.17 17.63
C GLY A 191 4.33 -18.48 18.18
N ASP A 192 4.30 -17.14 18.21
CA ASP A 192 3.09 -16.41 18.61
C ASP A 192 1.93 -16.70 17.64
N ARG A 193 0.71 -16.74 18.18
CA ARG A 193 -0.52 -16.87 17.40
C ARG A 193 -1.06 -15.49 17.07
N VAL A 194 -1.36 -15.27 15.80
CA VAL A 194 -1.89 -14.00 15.31
C VAL A 194 -3.10 -14.21 14.41
N LEU A 195 -3.96 -13.20 14.36
CA LEU A 195 -5.07 -13.13 13.42
C LEU A 195 -4.70 -12.24 12.24
N LEU A 196 -5.09 -12.64 11.04
CA LEU A 196 -4.83 -11.91 9.79
C LEU A 196 -6.07 -11.12 9.35
N LYS A 197 -5.89 -9.86 8.97
CA LYS A 197 -6.96 -8.94 8.54
C LYS A 197 -7.46 -9.25 7.12
N VAL A 198 -8.78 -9.37 6.97
CA VAL A 198 -9.44 -9.75 5.69
C VAL A 198 -9.67 -8.56 4.75
N SER A 199 -9.61 -7.31 5.25
CA SER A 199 -9.96 -6.11 4.47
C SER A 199 -9.20 -5.93 3.13
N PRO A 200 -7.92 -6.31 2.98
CA PRO A 200 -7.23 -6.23 1.69
C PRO A 200 -7.72 -7.27 0.67
N TRP A 201 -8.39 -8.33 1.13
CA TRP A 201 -8.65 -9.56 0.36
C TRP A 201 -10.13 -9.81 0.09
N LYS A 202 -10.99 -8.82 0.37
CA LYS A 202 -12.47 -8.92 0.27
C LYS A 202 -12.97 -9.44 -1.09
N PHE A 203 -12.18 -9.34 -2.16
CA PHE A 203 -12.54 -9.83 -3.49
C PHE A 203 -11.84 -11.14 -3.89
N LEU A 204 -10.75 -11.52 -3.22
CA LEU A 204 -9.90 -12.65 -3.62
C LEU A 204 -10.25 -13.95 -2.87
N ILE A 205 -10.72 -13.86 -1.63
CA ILE A 205 -10.96 -15.04 -0.80
C ILE A 205 -12.43 -15.05 -0.34
N ARG A 206 -13.20 -16.00 -0.89
CA ARG A 206 -14.58 -16.27 -0.46
C ARG A 206 -14.56 -17.10 0.82
N PHE A 207 -14.32 -16.46 1.96
CA PHE A 207 -14.67 -17.09 3.24
C PHE A 207 -16.18 -17.39 3.22
N ARG A 208 -16.57 -18.60 3.63
CA ARG A 208 -17.94 -19.17 3.51
C ARG A 208 -19.08 -18.21 3.93
N LYS A 209 -18.80 -17.21 4.79
CA LYS A 209 -19.75 -16.17 5.21
C LYS A 209 -19.74 -14.96 4.25
N ARG A 210 -20.82 -14.78 3.49
CA ARG A 210 -21.01 -13.66 2.53
C ARG A 210 -21.27 -12.32 3.25
N GLY A 211 -20.70 -11.24 2.71
CA GLY A 211 -21.20 -9.87 2.89
C GLY A 211 -20.79 -9.14 4.19
N LYS A 212 -21.60 -8.15 4.58
CA LYS A 212 -21.38 -7.18 5.69
C LYS A 212 -21.06 -7.81 7.05
N LEU A 213 -21.39 -9.10 7.23
CA LEU A 213 -21.22 -9.88 8.46
C LEU A 213 -20.01 -10.83 8.45
N SER A 214 -19.16 -10.80 7.40
CA SER A 214 -17.91 -11.56 7.39
C SER A 214 -17.01 -11.14 8.56
N PRO A 215 -16.31 -12.08 9.23
CA PRO A 215 -15.33 -11.73 10.25
C PRO A 215 -14.25 -10.82 9.65
N ARG A 216 -13.77 -9.86 10.45
CA ARG A 216 -12.78 -8.87 10.01
C ARG A 216 -11.37 -9.45 10.00
N PHE A 217 -11.14 -10.46 10.83
CA PHE A 217 -9.90 -11.21 10.91
C PHE A 217 -10.15 -12.71 10.80
N ILE A 218 -9.15 -13.44 10.32
CA ILE A 218 -9.11 -14.89 10.15
C ILE A 218 -7.91 -15.48 10.89
N GLY A 219 -7.88 -16.79 11.06
CA GLY A 219 -6.90 -17.48 11.90
C GLY A 219 -7.50 -17.89 13.25
N PRO A 220 -6.70 -18.42 14.19
CA PRO A 220 -5.30 -18.06 14.45
C PRO A 220 -4.28 -18.75 13.53
N PHE A 221 -3.23 -18.03 13.15
CA PHE A 221 -2.06 -18.55 12.45
C PHE A 221 -0.81 -18.38 13.29
N LYS A 222 0.13 -19.33 13.16
CA LYS A 222 1.41 -19.27 13.86
C LYS A 222 2.42 -18.46 13.07
N ILE A 223 3.23 -17.67 13.75
CA ILE A 223 4.37 -17.00 13.13
C ILE A 223 5.52 -17.99 12.99
N LEU A 224 5.95 -18.24 11.75
CA LEU A 224 7.09 -19.11 11.43
C LEU A 224 8.41 -18.37 11.49
N ALA A 225 8.44 -17.13 10.98
CA ALA A 225 9.67 -16.34 10.91
C ALA A 225 9.38 -14.83 10.91
N ARG A 226 10.29 -14.06 11.51
CA ARG A 226 10.35 -12.60 11.39
C ARG A 226 11.30 -12.25 10.25
N ILE A 227 10.75 -11.82 9.11
CA ILE A 227 11.55 -11.47 7.92
C ILE A 227 12.17 -10.09 8.08
N SER A 228 11.42 -9.14 8.66
CA SER A 228 11.92 -7.81 8.98
C SER A 228 11.26 -7.27 10.24
N LYS A 229 11.63 -6.05 10.66
CA LYS A 229 11.03 -5.41 11.84
C LYS A 229 9.50 -5.33 11.78
N VAL A 230 8.95 -5.21 10.57
CA VAL A 230 7.52 -4.99 10.31
C VAL A 230 6.88 -6.08 9.45
N VAL A 231 7.61 -7.12 9.06
CA VAL A 231 7.13 -8.17 8.15
C VAL A 231 7.37 -9.55 8.75
N TYR A 232 6.31 -10.36 8.78
CA TYR A 232 6.31 -11.70 9.37
C TYR A 232 5.78 -12.73 8.37
N ARG A 233 6.32 -13.94 8.43
CA ARG A 233 5.83 -15.10 7.68
C ARG A 233 4.92 -15.95 8.57
N LEU A 234 3.73 -16.24 8.08
CA LEU A 234 2.73 -17.06 8.77
C LEU A 234 2.70 -18.49 8.21
N GLU A 235 2.25 -19.40 9.07
CA GLU A 235 1.80 -20.73 8.68
C GLU A 235 0.36 -20.62 8.16
N LEU A 236 0.20 -20.64 6.84
CA LEU A 236 -1.10 -20.61 6.18
C LEU A 236 -1.53 -22.05 5.83
N PRO A 237 -2.82 -22.38 6.00
CA PRO A 237 -3.36 -23.66 5.59
C PRO A 237 -3.54 -23.72 4.06
N ASP A 238 -3.70 -24.93 3.53
CA ASP A 238 -3.70 -25.19 2.09
C ASP A 238 -4.83 -24.46 1.34
N GLU A 239 -5.94 -24.12 2.01
CA GLU A 239 -7.02 -23.33 1.40
C GLU A 239 -6.60 -21.89 1.06
N LEU A 240 -5.51 -21.41 1.66
CA LEU A 240 -4.93 -20.08 1.43
C LEU A 240 -3.59 -20.13 0.68
N SER A 241 -3.24 -21.28 0.09
CA SER A 241 -2.00 -21.49 -0.66
C SER A 241 -1.78 -20.51 -1.83
N SER A 242 -2.85 -19.96 -2.41
CA SER A 242 -2.75 -18.91 -3.45
C SER A 242 -2.19 -17.58 -2.92
N THR A 243 -2.25 -17.36 -1.61
CA THR A 243 -1.79 -16.12 -0.98
C THR A 243 -0.36 -16.27 -0.49
N HIS A 244 0.49 -15.30 -0.81
CA HIS A 244 1.87 -15.30 -0.31
C HIS A 244 1.89 -15.21 1.23
N PRO A 245 2.63 -16.07 1.95
CA PRO A 245 2.52 -16.23 3.41
C PRO A 245 3.17 -15.10 4.22
N THR A 246 3.59 -14.01 3.57
CA THR A 246 4.36 -12.93 4.19
C THR A 246 3.50 -11.68 4.30
N PHE A 247 3.34 -11.17 5.52
CA PHE A 247 2.44 -10.07 5.81
C PHE A 247 3.11 -8.97 6.63
N HIS A 248 2.72 -7.73 6.33
CA HIS A 248 3.08 -6.58 7.15
C HIS A 248 2.33 -6.59 8.49
N VAL A 249 2.98 -6.15 9.55
CA VAL A 249 2.48 -6.12 10.94
C VAL A 249 1.14 -5.40 11.11
N SER A 250 0.84 -4.43 10.24
CA SER A 250 -0.45 -3.71 10.23
C SER A 250 -1.65 -4.58 9.87
N TYR A 251 -1.42 -5.78 9.32
CA TYR A 251 -2.45 -6.76 9.01
C TYR A 251 -2.57 -7.84 10.08
N LEU A 252 -1.70 -7.81 11.09
CA LEU A 252 -1.63 -8.83 12.14
C LEU A 252 -2.19 -8.27 13.43
N ARG A 253 -2.91 -9.14 14.15
CA ARG A 253 -3.43 -8.84 15.48
C ARG A 253 -3.04 -9.97 16.43
N ASN A 254 -2.61 -9.62 17.64
CA ASN A 254 -2.26 -10.62 18.65
C ASN A 254 -3.48 -11.50 19.00
N CYS A 255 -3.26 -12.81 19.09
CA CYS A 255 -4.27 -13.78 19.49
C CYS A 255 -3.83 -14.50 20.78
N LEU A 256 -4.53 -14.24 21.88
CA LEU A 256 -4.30 -14.92 23.16
C LEU A 256 -5.26 -16.10 23.37
N ALA A 257 -5.98 -16.51 22.32
CA ALA A 257 -6.90 -17.64 22.39
C ALA A 257 -6.11 -18.96 22.32
N ASP A 258 -6.28 -19.80 23.34
CA ASP A 258 -5.77 -21.17 23.37
C ASP A 258 -6.70 -22.12 22.60
N GLU A 259 -6.25 -23.33 22.27
CA GLU A 259 -7.09 -24.37 21.62
C GLU A 259 -8.32 -24.73 22.45
N THR A 260 -8.22 -24.63 23.78
CA THR A 260 -9.34 -24.78 24.72
C THR A 260 -10.35 -23.63 24.69
N SER A 261 -10.05 -22.55 23.97
CA SER A 261 -10.91 -21.35 23.84
C SER A 261 -11.81 -21.41 22.60
N HIS A 262 -11.71 -22.46 21.78
CA HIS A 262 -12.69 -22.75 20.74
C HIS A 262 -14.01 -23.12 21.41
N VAL A 263 -14.93 -22.17 21.50
CA VAL A 263 -16.34 -22.48 21.67
C VAL A 263 -16.76 -23.13 20.35
N LEU A 264 -16.83 -24.46 20.33
CA LEU A 264 -17.57 -25.18 19.31
C LEU A 264 -18.99 -24.60 19.33
N TYR A 265 -19.36 -23.91 18.25
CA TYR A 265 -20.75 -23.63 18.02
C TYR A 265 -21.35 -24.95 17.56
N ASP A 266 -22.39 -25.42 18.23
CA ASP A 266 -23.26 -26.41 17.63
C ASP A 266 -23.75 -25.79 16.31
N GLU A 267 -23.42 -26.42 15.19
CA GLU A 267 -23.93 -26.00 13.89
C GLU A 267 -25.44 -26.24 13.93
N ILE A 268 -26.20 -25.16 14.08
CA ILE A 268 -27.65 -25.22 13.96
C ILE A 268 -27.93 -25.49 12.49
N GLU A 269 -28.52 -26.64 12.19
CA GLU A 269 -29.05 -26.91 10.85
C GLU A 269 -30.24 -25.98 10.61
N VAL A 270 -30.11 -25.13 9.59
CA VAL A 270 -31.13 -24.15 9.22
C VAL A 270 -31.64 -24.51 7.83
N ASP A 271 -32.96 -24.54 7.66
CA ASP A 271 -33.60 -24.81 6.37
C ASP A 271 -33.39 -23.66 5.35
N ASP A 272 -33.74 -23.89 4.08
CA ASP A 272 -33.69 -22.88 3.01
C ASP A 272 -34.54 -21.62 3.29
N LYS A 273 -35.41 -21.67 4.31
CA LYS A 273 -36.29 -20.58 4.75
C LYS A 273 -35.81 -19.89 6.03
N LEU A 274 -34.62 -20.21 6.53
CA LEU A 274 -34.02 -19.68 7.77
C LEU A 274 -34.68 -20.14 9.08
N ASN A 275 -35.38 -21.27 9.09
CA ASN A 275 -35.93 -21.88 10.31
C ASN A 275 -34.98 -22.94 10.89
N TYR A 276 -34.96 -23.07 12.21
CA TYR A 276 -34.23 -24.12 12.93
C TYR A 276 -35.21 -25.00 13.71
N VAL A 277 -34.84 -26.26 13.96
CA VAL A 277 -35.66 -27.21 14.71
C VAL A 277 -35.46 -26.96 16.21
N GLU A 278 -36.55 -26.71 16.93
CA GLU A 278 -36.55 -26.61 18.40
C GLU A 278 -36.98 -27.96 19.00
N GLU A 279 -36.08 -28.60 19.74
CA GLU A 279 -36.43 -29.79 20.54
C GLU A 279 -36.60 -29.40 22.03
N PRO A 280 -37.67 -29.84 22.70
CA PRO A 280 -37.89 -29.54 24.11
C PRO A 280 -36.84 -30.24 24.98
N VAL A 281 -36.06 -29.45 25.72
CA VAL A 281 -34.94 -29.93 26.56
C VAL A 281 -35.42 -30.73 27.79
N ALA A 282 -36.56 -30.34 28.38
CA ALA A 282 -37.19 -31.07 29.47
C ALA A 282 -38.67 -30.67 29.60
N ILE A 283 -39.54 -31.63 29.92
CA ILE A 283 -40.92 -31.35 30.34
C ILE A 283 -40.89 -31.11 31.84
N LEU A 284 -41.09 -29.85 32.26
CA LEU A 284 -40.97 -29.43 33.65
C LEU A 284 -42.25 -29.63 34.47
N ASP A 285 -43.37 -29.96 33.82
CA ASP A 285 -44.67 -30.03 34.46
C ASP A 285 -45.45 -31.26 33.97
N HIS A 286 -45.87 -32.09 34.92
CA HIS A 286 -46.70 -33.26 34.68
C HIS A 286 -48.00 -33.07 35.46
N ASN A 287 -49.11 -32.85 34.74
CA ASN A 287 -50.43 -32.93 35.34
C ASN A 287 -50.75 -34.41 35.63
N GLU A 288 -50.53 -34.85 36.87
CA GLU A 288 -51.10 -36.09 37.37
C GLU A 288 -52.63 -35.91 37.51
N LYS A 289 -53.39 -36.76 36.82
CA LYS A 289 -54.84 -36.89 36.98
C LYS A 289 -55.18 -38.02 37.93
#